data_AF-A0A2T6CAR6-F1
#
_entry.id   AF-A0A2T6CAR6-F1
#
_cell.length_a   1.000
_cell.length_b   1.000
_cell.length_c   1.000
_cell.angle_alpha   90.00
_cell.angle_beta   90.00
_cell.angle_gamma   90.00
#
_symmetry.space_group_name_H-M   'P 1'
#
loop_
_entity.id
_entity.type
_entity.pdbx_description
1 polymer ?
#
loop_
_entity_poly.entity_id
_entity_poly.type
_entity_poly.pdbx_seq_one_letter_code
_entity_poly.pdbx_strand_id
1 'polypeptide(L)'
;MTEQSIYQLVRDKLITHGVMKTDDGLITLNDKVLFGKFVKLERSKREPSFDEVLAVAAEIDTYLISIGKRQVMAFVFMYLHFSDLTVSRWELDEALPDGRVRKSGIFLRDVSDEERLIGLWATVKYRQIGESYLQTIYRSQRFDQEVTIGG
;
A
#
# COMPACT_ATOMS: atom_id res chain seq x y z
N MET A 1 19.79 20.09 0.48
CA MET A 1 18.56 19.27 0.35
C MET A 1 17.84 19.38 1.66
N THR A 2 16.64 19.98 1.68
CA THR A 2 15.82 20.05 2.90
C THR A 2 15.34 18.65 3.21
N GLU A 3 15.72 18.13 4.37
CA GLU A 3 15.28 16.81 4.83
C GLU A 3 13.76 16.88 5.04
N GLN A 4 13.00 16.22 4.15
CA GLN A 4 11.55 16.20 4.23
C GLN A 4 11.15 15.40 5.47
N SER A 5 10.31 15.97 6.33
CA SER A 5 9.84 15.25 7.52
C SER A 5 9.12 13.96 7.10
N ILE A 6 9.27 12.89 7.89
CA ILE A 6 8.63 11.60 7.60
C ILE A 6 7.11 11.74 7.45
N TYR A 7 6.50 12.66 8.21
CA TYR A 7 5.07 12.98 8.11
C TYR A 7 4.71 13.55 6.73
N GLN A 8 5.51 14.48 6.21
CA GLN A 8 5.27 15.05 4.89
C GLN A 8 5.47 14.01 3.80
N LEU A 9 6.52 13.18 3.90
CA LEU A 9 6.76 12.10 2.94
C LEU A 9 5.60 11.10 2.88
N VAL A 10 5.10 10.67 4.05
CA VAL A 10 3.94 9.76 4.14
C VAL A 10 2.70 10.39 3.55
N ARG A 11 2.42 11.66 3.87
CA ARG A 11 1.29 12.41 3.31
C ARG A 11 1.37 12.49 1.78
N ASP A 12 2.51 12.92 1.24
CA ASP A 12 2.68 13.10 -0.21
C ASP A 12 2.57 11.76 -0.96
N LYS A 13 3.11 10.69 -0.38
CA LYS A 13 2.99 9.35 -0.94
C LYS A 13 1.54 8.86 -0.95
N LEU A 14 0.80 9.04 0.15
CA LEU A 14 -0.62 8.73 0.21
C LEU A 14 -1.42 9.52 -0.83
N ILE A 15 -1.14 10.82 -0.97
CA ILE A 15 -1.76 11.69 -1.99
C ILE A 15 -1.50 11.15 -3.40
N THR A 16 -0.26 10.74 -3.68
CA THR A 16 0.11 10.14 -4.98
C THR A 16 -0.67 8.86 -5.27
N HIS A 17 -1.04 8.10 -4.24
CA HIS A 17 -1.91 6.92 -4.36
C HIS A 17 -3.40 7.23 -4.37
N GLY A 18 -3.78 8.51 -4.38
CA GLY A 18 -5.16 8.95 -4.63
C GLY A 18 -6.06 8.97 -3.40
N VAL A 19 -5.53 8.99 -2.18
CA VAL A 19 -6.37 9.07 -0.95
C VAL A 19 -7.28 10.30 -0.93
N MET A 20 -6.93 11.39 -1.64
CA MET A 20 -7.78 12.59 -1.72
C MET A 20 -8.94 12.45 -2.70
N LYS A 21 -9.02 11.35 -3.45
CA LYS A 21 -10.04 11.18 -4.48
C LYS A 21 -11.38 10.76 -3.91
N THR A 22 -11.45 10.24 -2.69
CA THR A 22 -12.68 9.71 -2.08
C THR A 22 -12.76 10.08 -0.60
N ASP A 23 -13.97 10.14 -0.03
CA ASP A 23 -14.17 10.45 1.39
C ASP A 23 -13.55 9.37 2.30
N ASP A 24 -13.72 8.11 1.94
CA ASP A 24 -13.08 6.98 2.62
C ASP A 24 -11.55 7.07 2.56
N GLY A 25 -10.99 7.56 1.45
CA GLY A 25 -9.56 7.81 1.31
C GLY A 25 -9.08 8.94 2.21
N LEU A 26 -9.85 10.03 2.31
CA LEU A 26 -9.52 11.19 3.14
C LEU A 26 -9.39 10.86 4.63
N ILE A 27 -10.09 9.82 5.11
CA ILE A 27 -9.90 9.28 6.48
C ILE A 27 -8.43 8.96 6.75
N THR A 28 -7.70 8.46 5.75
CA THR A 28 -6.27 8.13 5.85
C THR A 28 -5.38 9.34 6.19
N LEU A 29 -5.81 10.55 5.82
CA LEU A 29 -5.09 11.80 6.10
C LEU A 29 -5.62 12.54 7.34
N ASN A 30 -6.93 12.48 7.57
CA ASN A 30 -7.61 13.28 8.59
C ASN A 30 -7.68 12.58 9.95
N ASP A 31 -7.74 11.25 9.95
CA ASP A 31 -7.69 10.49 11.18
C ASP A 31 -6.25 10.39 11.70
N LYS A 32 -5.99 11.03 12.84
CA LYS A 32 -4.65 11.10 13.44
C LYS A 32 -4.11 9.74 13.86
N VAL A 33 -4.97 8.82 14.29
CA VAL A 33 -4.57 7.47 14.72
C VAL A 33 -4.15 6.67 13.49
N LEU A 34 -4.98 6.65 12.45
CA LEU A 34 -4.68 5.96 11.19
C LEU A 34 -3.44 6.54 10.52
N PHE A 35 -3.35 7.87 10.40
CA PHE A 35 -2.18 8.52 9.81
C PHE A 35 -0.90 8.21 10.60
N GLY A 36 -0.97 8.21 11.93
CA GLY A 36 0.14 7.79 12.80
C GLY A 36 0.59 6.35 12.53
N LYS A 37 -0.35 5.43 12.23
CA LYS A 37 -0.01 4.06 11.85
C LYS A 37 0.65 3.96 10.47
N PHE A 38 0.29 4.81 9.50
CA PHE A 38 1.02 4.91 8.23
C PHE A 38 2.45 5.44 8.41
N VAL A 39 2.65 6.38 9.34
CA VAL A 39 4.00 6.83 9.71
C VAL A 39 4.80 5.71 10.37
N LYS A 40 4.18 4.93 11.27
CA LYS A 40 4.82 3.74 11.86
C LYS A 40 5.19 2.74 10.77
N LEU A 41 4.28 2.47 9.83
CA LEU A 41 4.52 1.56 8.70
C LEU A 41 5.72 2.00 7.86
N GLU A 42 5.84 3.29 7.56
CA GLU A 42 7.00 3.82 6.82
C GLU A 42 8.30 3.66 7.60
N ARG A 43 8.29 3.75 8.93
CA ARG A 43 9.47 3.49 9.77
C ARG A 43 9.86 2.02 9.75
N SER A 44 8.91 1.12 10.00
CA SER A 44 9.13 -0.34 9.99
C SER A 44 9.61 -0.83 8.62
N LYS A 45 9.18 -0.17 7.53
CA LYS A 45 9.67 -0.44 6.18
C LYS A 45 11.13 0.02 5.98
N ARG A 46 11.57 1.10 6.64
CA ARG A 46 12.95 1.63 6.54
C ARG A 46 13.96 0.89 7.41
N GLU A 47 13.49 0.29 8.50
CA GLU A 47 14.24 -0.67 9.32
C GLU A 47 13.77 -2.08 8.93
N PRO A 48 14.17 -2.58 7.74
CA PRO A 48 13.44 -3.56 6.92
C PRO A 48 13.07 -4.85 7.66
N SER A 49 12.05 -4.77 8.49
CA SER A 49 11.59 -5.83 9.39
C SER A 49 10.23 -6.28 8.88
N PHE A 50 10.22 -7.43 8.21
CA PHE A 50 9.00 -7.97 7.65
C PHE A 50 7.93 -8.21 8.72
N ASP A 51 8.34 -8.76 9.87
CA ASP A 51 7.43 -9.02 10.99
C ASP A 51 6.83 -7.74 11.56
N GLU A 52 7.61 -6.66 11.64
CA GLU A 52 7.10 -5.38 12.13
C GLU A 52 6.14 -4.75 11.12
N VAL A 53 6.44 -4.81 9.81
CA VAL A 53 5.52 -4.37 8.76
C VAL A 53 4.20 -5.14 8.82
N LEU A 54 4.24 -6.46 9.02
CA LEU A 54 3.03 -7.28 9.18
C LEU A 54 2.25 -6.90 10.45
N ALA A 55 2.94 -6.69 11.57
CA ALA A 55 2.31 -6.28 12.82
C ALA A 55 1.60 -4.93 12.66
N VAL A 56 2.25 -3.94 12.05
CA VAL A 56 1.64 -2.63 11.79
C VAL A 56 0.47 -2.74 10.82
N ALA A 57 0.58 -3.55 9.76
CA ALA A 57 -0.54 -3.78 8.84
C ALA A 57 -1.74 -4.42 9.55
N ALA A 58 -1.51 -5.36 10.47
CA ALA A 58 -2.57 -5.98 11.28
C ALA A 58 -3.21 -4.99 12.27
N GLU A 59 -2.42 -4.10 12.87
CA GLU A 59 -2.93 -3.00 13.68
C GLU A 59 -3.83 -2.05 12.87
N ILE A 60 -3.46 -1.75 11.62
CA ILE A 60 -4.27 -0.92 10.73
C ILE A 60 -5.57 -1.64 10.35
N ASP A 61 -5.52 -2.93 9.97
CA ASP A 61 -6.74 -3.69 9.63
C ASP A 61 -7.70 -3.73 10.82
N THR A 62 -7.19 -3.99 12.02
CA THR A 62 -7.98 -4.01 13.26
C THR A 62 -8.63 -2.66 13.54
N TYR A 63 -7.88 -1.57 13.39
CA TYR A 63 -8.40 -0.22 13.56
C TYR A 63 -9.49 0.11 12.52
N LEU A 64 -9.24 -0.21 11.25
CA LEU A 64 -10.21 0.02 10.17
C LEU A 64 -11.48 -0.81 10.32
N ILE A 65 -11.39 -2.04 10.82
CA ILE A 65 -12.55 -2.85 11.20
C ILE A 65 -13.34 -2.14 12.31
N SER A 66 -12.67 -1.60 13.32
CA SER A 66 -13.33 -0.94 14.46
C SER A 66 -14.14 0.31 14.06
N ILE A 67 -13.76 0.99 12.97
CA ILE A 67 -14.47 2.15 12.43
C ILE A 67 -15.36 1.82 11.22
N GLY A 68 -15.52 0.53 10.87
CA GLY A 68 -16.35 0.09 9.76
C GLY A 68 -15.82 0.46 8.37
N LYS A 69 -14.51 0.67 8.23
CA LYS A 69 -13.84 1.14 7.00
C LYS A 69 -12.74 0.19 6.52
N ARG A 70 -12.93 -1.12 6.69
CA ARG A 70 -11.93 -2.16 6.34
C ARG A 70 -11.39 -2.01 4.91
N GLN A 71 -12.22 -1.59 3.97
CA GLN A 71 -11.85 -1.35 2.57
C GLN A 71 -10.68 -0.37 2.41
N VAL A 72 -10.47 0.56 3.35
CA VAL A 72 -9.35 1.52 3.34
C VAL A 72 -7.99 0.80 3.42
N MET A 73 -7.94 -0.48 3.81
CA MET A 73 -6.73 -1.32 3.71
C MET A 73 -6.14 -1.38 2.30
N ALA A 74 -6.93 -1.12 1.25
CA ALA A 74 -6.42 -0.97 -0.10
C ALA A 74 -5.23 0.00 -0.17
N PHE A 75 -5.29 1.12 0.56
CA PHE A 75 -4.22 2.11 0.56
C PHE A 75 -2.95 1.62 1.25
N VAL A 76 -3.03 0.71 2.24
CA VAL A 76 -1.85 0.07 2.84
C VAL A 76 -1.15 -0.80 1.79
N PHE A 77 -1.91 -1.62 1.07
CA PHE A 77 -1.35 -2.48 0.04
C PHE A 77 -0.75 -1.67 -1.10
N MET A 78 -1.44 -0.61 -1.56
CA MET A 78 -0.90 0.32 -2.56
C MET A 78 0.37 1.02 -2.07
N TYR A 79 0.37 1.51 -0.84
CA TYR A 79 1.50 2.23 -0.25
C TYR A 79 2.78 1.38 -0.24
N LEU A 80 2.66 0.08 0.03
CA LEU A 80 3.79 -0.84 0.03
C LEU A 80 4.10 -1.39 -1.38
N HIS A 81 3.08 -1.67 -2.19
CA HIS A 81 3.24 -2.22 -3.53
C HIS A 81 3.90 -1.23 -4.50
N PHE A 82 3.47 0.04 -4.47
CA PHE A 82 4.05 1.11 -5.29
C PHE A 82 5.21 1.78 -4.55
N SER A 83 6.16 0.96 -4.09
CA SER A 83 7.41 1.39 -3.48
C SER A 83 8.60 0.90 -4.29
N ASP A 84 9.78 1.39 -3.92
CA ASP A 84 11.08 0.92 -4.39
C ASP A 84 11.38 -0.54 -4.00
N LEU A 85 10.51 -1.17 -3.19
CA LEU A 85 10.64 -2.57 -2.77
C LEU A 85 10.05 -3.57 -3.77
N THR A 86 9.36 -3.11 -4.81
CA THR A 86 8.80 -3.99 -5.84
C THR A 86 9.64 -3.96 -7.11
N VAL A 87 9.58 -5.08 -7.85
CA VAL A 87 10.30 -5.23 -9.12
C VAL A 87 9.81 -4.17 -10.09
N SER A 88 10.73 -3.31 -10.53
CA SER A 88 10.44 -2.29 -11.54
C SER A 88 10.29 -2.92 -12.92
N ARG A 89 11.11 -3.93 -13.23
CA ARG A 89 11.10 -4.62 -14.52
C ARG A 89 11.49 -6.08 -14.34
N TRP A 90 10.74 -6.98 -14.97
CA TRP A 90 11.13 -8.38 -15.08
C TRP A 90 12.03 -8.57 -16.30
N GLU A 91 13.10 -9.35 -16.12
CA GLU A 91 13.88 -9.87 -17.23
C GLU A 91 13.12 -11.03 -17.90
N LEU A 92 13.61 -11.46 -19.07
CA LEU A 92 13.04 -12.63 -19.74
C LEU A 92 13.26 -13.87 -18.88
N ASP A 93 12.22 -14.69 -18.77
CA ASP A 93 12.26 -15.97 -18.09
C ASP A 93 13.35 -16.86 -18.70
N GLU A 94 14.28 -17.34 -17.88
CA GLU A 94 15.38 -18.21 -18.31
C GLU A 94 15.02 -19.66 -18.00
N ALA A 95 14.90 -20.49 -19.04
CA ALA A 95 14.72 -21.93 -18.88
C ALA A 95 16.04 -22.58 -18.46
N LEU A 96 16.03 -23.31 -17.35
CA LEU A 96 17.18 -24.03 -16.83
C LEU A 96 17.23 -25.47 -17.36
N PRO A 97 18.41 -26.11 -17.43
CA PRO A 97 18.56 -27.48 -17.96
C PRO A 97 17.77 -28.57 -17.22
N ASP A 98 17.33 -28.28 -15.99
CA ASP A 98 16.53 -29.18 -15.15
C ASP A 98 15.02 -28.98 -15.30
N GLY A 99 14.59 -28.16 -16.27
CA GLY A 99 13.18 -27.85 -16.52
C GLY A 99 12.58 -26.79 -15.59
N ARG A 100 13.36 -26.21 -14.67
CA ARG A 100 12.92 -25.05 -13.89
C ARG A 100 13.02 -23.76 -14.71
N VAL A 101 12.28 -22.74 -14.27
CA VAL A 101 12.35 -21.39 -14.83
C VAL A 101 12.94 -20.46 -13.79
N ARG A 102 14.01 -19.75 -14.15
CA ARG A 102 14.54 -18.65 -13.34
C ARG A 102 13.80 -17.37 -13.72
N LYS A 103 13.29 -16.69 -12.70
CA LYS A 103 12.72 -15.34 -12.82
C LYS A 103 13.68 -14.34 -12.21
N SER A 104 14.09 -13.35 -13.00
CA SER A 104 14.97 -12.28 -12.56
C SER A 104 14.25 -10.95 -12.63
N GLY A 105 14.32 -10.19 -11.55
CA GLY A 105 13.67 -8.88 -11.41
C GLY A 105 14.69 -7.79 -11.17
N ILE A 106 14.56 -6.69 -11.89
CA ILE A 106 15.34 -5.47 -11.73
C ILE A 106 14.58 -4.54 -10.77
N PHE A 107 15.26 -4.13 -9.71
CA PHE A 107 14.76 -3.17 -8.72
C PHE A 107 15.34 -1.77 -8.99
N LEU A 108 14.69 -0.73 -8.48
CA LEU A 108 15.15 0.66 -8.63
C LEU A 108 16.42 0.96 -7.82
N ARG A 109 16.70 0.12 -6.83
CA ARG A 109 17.91 0.14 -5.99
C ARG A 109 18.21 -1.27 -5.51
N ASP A 110 19.34 -1.45 -4.84
CA ASP A 110 19.61 -2.66 -4.09
C ASP A 110 18.57 -2.83 -2.98
N VAL A 111 18.00 -4.03 -2.90
CA VAL A 111 16.96 -4.41 -1.94
C VAL A 111 17.37 -5.68 -1.20
N SER A 112 17.24 -5.67 0.13
CA SER A 112 17.47 -6.86 0.97
C SER A 112 16.41 -7.94 0.75
N ASP A 113 16.63 -9.14 1.28
CA ASP A 113 15.65 -10.22 1.21
C ASP A 113 14.36 -9.89 1.97
N GLU A 114 14.47 -9.21 3.12
CA GLU A 114 13.33 -8.71 3.89
C GLU A 114 12.53 -7.63 3.12
N GLU A 115 13.23 -6.70 2.47
CA GLU A 115 12.62 -5.70 1.62
C GLU A 115 11.85 -6.32 0.46
N ARG A 116 12.44 -7.32 -0.19
CA ARG A 116 11.78 -8.11 -1.24
C ARG A 116 10.56 -8.83 -0.71
N LEU A 117 10.64 -9.39 0.51
CA LEU A 117 9.52 -10.09 1.14
C LEU A 117 8.35 -9.14 1.44
N ILE A 118 8.64 -7.92 1.93
CA ILE A 118 7.64 -6.86 2.10
C ILE A 118 6.97 -6.52 0.76
N GLY A 119 7.76 -6.28 -0.28
CA GLY A 119 7.25 -5.96 -1.63
C GLY A 119 6.42 -7.09 -2.25
N LEU A 120 6.85 -8.34 -2.07
CA LEU A 120 6.13 -9.53 -2.55
C LEU A 120 4.79 -9.69 -1.82
N TRP A 121 4.80 -9.59 -0.49
CA TRP A 121 3.58 -9.67 0.31
C TRP A 121 2.57 -8.59 -0.09
N ALA A 122 3.02 -7.34 -0.24
CA ALA A 122 2.17 -6.24 -0.66
C ALA A 122 1.57 -6.47 -2.06
N THR A 123 2.38 -6.98 -2.99
CA THR A 123 1.94 -7.33 -4.35
C THR A 123 0.85 -8.41 -4.33
N VAL A 124 1.05 -9.47 -3.53
CA VAL A 124 0.07 -10.55 -3.38
C VAL A 124 -1.23 -10.01 -2.77
N LYS A 125 -1.16 -9.22 -1.70
CA LYS A 125 -2.35 -8.66 -1.03
C LYS A 125 -3.12 -7.68 -1.93
N TYR A 126 -2.40 -6.81 -2.64
CA TYR A 126 -3.02 -5.88 -3.58
C TYR A 126 -3.83 -6.62 -4.65
N ARG A 127 -3.24 -7.66 -5.27
CA ARG A 127 -3.91 -8.48 -6.29
C ARG A 127 -5.05 -9.33 -5.75
N GLN A 128 -4.91 -9.88 -4.54
CA GLN A 128 -5.92 -10.77 -3.96
C GLN A 128 -7.17 -10.01 -3.50
N ILE A 129 -7.01 -8.87 -2.83
CA ILE A 129 -8.11 -8.16 -2.17
C ILE A 129 -8.08 -6.64 -2.36
N GLY A 130 -6.91 -6.06 -2.62
CA GLY A 130 -6.76 -4.61 -2.76
C GLY A 130 -7.61 -4.01 -3.88
N GLU A 131 -7.65 -4.66 -5.04
CA GLU A 131 -8.47 -4.21 -6.18
C GLU A 131 -9.97 -4.21 -5.84
N SER A 132 -10.46 -5.25 -5.17
CA SER A 132 -11.86 -5.33 -4.74
C SER A 132 -12.20 -4.21 -3.74
N TYR A 133 -11.31 -3.95 -2.78
CA TYR A 133 -11.49 -2.87 -1.82
C TYR A 133 -11.48 -1.48 -2.48
N LEU A 134 -10.61 -1.24 -3.45
CA LEU A 134 -10.64 -0.01 -4.24
C LEU A 134 -11.99 0.14 -4.96
N GLN A 135 -12.51 -0.92 -5.57
CA GLN A 135 -13.82 -0.86 -6.21
C GLN A 135 -14.91 -0.48 -5.20
N THR A 136 -14.88 -1.00 -3.98
CA THR A 136 -15.81 -0.58 -2.91
C THR A 136 -15.69 0.91 -2.59
N ILE A 137 -14.47 1.41 -2.41
CA ILE A 137 -14.18 2.82 -2.11
C ILE A 137 -14.68 3.77 -3.22
N TYR A 138 -14.46 3.42 -4.48
CA TYR A 138 -14.87 4.27 -5.60
C TYR A 138 -16.34 4.11 -5.98
N ARG A 139 -16.98 2.97 -5.65
CA ARG A 139 -18.42 2.79 -5.86
C ARG A 139 -19.24 3.63 -4.88
N SER A 140 -18.90 3.65 -3.60
CA SER A 140 -19.62 4.46 -2.59
C SER A 140 -19.66 5.94 -2.99
N GLN A 141 -18.55 6.48 -3.48
CA GLN A 141 -18.48 7.87 -3.94
C GLN A 141 -19.41 8.19 -5.12
N ARG A 142 -19.58 7.27 -6.08
CA ARG A 142 -20.49 7.49 -7.22
C ARG A 142 -21.95 7.59 -6.77
N PHE A 143 -22.35 6.77 -5.79
CA PHE A 143 -23.71 6.82 -5.24
C PHE A 143 -23.98 8.16 -4.54
N ASP A 144 -23.02 8.69 -3.78
CA ASP A 144 -23.20 9.97 -3.10
C ASP A 144 -23.31 11.16 -4.09
N GLN A 145 -22.63 11.09 -5.24
CA GLN A 145 -22.72 12.11 -6.29
C GLN A 145 -24.05 12.06 -7.06
N GLU A 146 -24.58 10.87 -7.35
CA GLU A 146 -25.87 10.72 -8.05
C GLU A 146 -27.06 11.14 -7.18
N VAL A 147 -27.03 10.85 -5.87
CA VAL A 147 -28.07 11.30 -4.92
C VAL A 147 -28.08 12.83 -4.78
N THR A 148 -26.93 13.49 -4.87
CA THR A 148 -26.81 14.95 -4.72
C THR A 148 -27.30 15.71 -5.96
N ILE A 149 -27.25 15.10 -7.15
CA ILE A 149 -27.68 15.74 -8.42
C ILE A 149 -29.16 15.44 -8.74
N GLY A 150 -29.73 14.39 -8.14
CA GLY A 150 -31.11 13.97 -8.35
C GLY A 150 -32.13 14.43 -7.30
N GLY A 151 -31.78 15.37 -6.41
CA GLY A 151 -32.62 15.87 -5.31
C GLY A 151 -33.20 17.26 -5.55
#